data_AF-A0A7V8SXZ8-F1
#
_entry.id   AF-A0A7V8SXZ8-F1
#
_cell.length_a   1.000
_cell.length_b   1.000
_cell.length_c   1.000
_cell.angle_alpha   90.00
_cell.angle_beta   90.00
_cell.angle_gamma   90.00
#
_symmetry.space_group_name_H-M   'P 1'
#
loop_
_entity.id
_entity.type
_entity.pdbx_description
1 polymer ?
#
loop_
_entity_poly.entity_id
_entity_poly.type
_entity_poly.pdbx_seq_one_letter_code
_entity_poly.pdbx_strand_id
1 'polypeptide(L)' 'MDANYCREKAALCLRLADGLALNNPGRFQLMDLAEDFQRRAKELEIEAARDATRSNATVMQSLENVA' A
#
# COMPACT_ATOMS: atom_id res chain seq x y z
N MET A 1 6.58 -3.52 7.31
CA MET A 1 5.17 -3.20 7.02
C MET A 1 5.00 -3.31 5.52
N ASP A 2 4.11 -4.18 5.04
CA ASP A 2 3.87 -4.39 3.61
C ASP A 2 2.53 -3.79 3.15
N ALA A 3 2.28 -3.82 1.85
CA ALA A 3 1.07 -3.25 1.26
C ALA A 3 -0.21 -3.93 1.74
N ASN A 4 -0.18 -5.25 2.02
CA ASN A 4 -1.34 -5.98 2.52
C ASN A 4 -1.72 -5.50 3.91
N TYR A 5 -0.74 -5.36 4.81
CA TYR A 5 -0.96 -4.80 6.15
C TYR A 5 -1.60 -3.40 6.06
N CYS A 6 -1.09 -2.53 5.20
CA CYS A 6 -1.67 -1.20 5.01
C CYS A 6 -3.13 -1.27 4.53
N ARG A 7 -3.43 -2.14 3.55
CA ARG A 7 -4.81 -2.35 3.08
C ARG A 7 -5.74 -2.86 4.18
N GLU A 8 -5.28 -3.80 5.01
CA GLU A 8 -6.05 -4.30 6.15
C GLU A 8 -6.34 -3.20 7.18
N LYS A 9 -5.37 -2.34 7.47
CA LYS A 9 -5.56 -1.21 8.39
C LYS A 9 -6.50 -0.15 7.81
N ALA A 10 -6.39 0.18 6.53
CA ALA A 10 -7.35 1.07 5.87
C ALA A 10 -8.77 0.51 5.97
N ALA A 11 -8.98 -0.76 5.66
CA ALA A 11 -10.28 -1.41 5.75
C ALA A 11 -10.83 -1.46 7.18
N LEU A 12 -9.96 -1.61 8.20
CA LEU A 12 -10.38 -1.52 9.60
C LEU A 12 -10.85 -0.10 9.96
N CYS A 13 -10.09 0.92 9.59
CA CYS A 13 -10.44 2.31 9.86
C CYS A 13 -11.79 2.68 9.23
N LEU A 14 -12.05 2.30 7.98
CA LEU A 14 -13.33 2.52 7.32
C LEU A 14 -14.49 1.82 8.04
N ARG A 15 -14.34 0.54 8.41
CA ARG A 15 -15.38 -0.19 9.17
C ARG A 15 -15.69 0.46 10.52
N LEU A 16 -14.67 0.96 11.22
CA LEU A 16 -14.87 1.69 12.47
C LEU A 16 -15.58 3.03 12.23
N ALA A 17 -15.21 3.76 11.18
CA ALA A 17 -15.84 5.02 10.79
C ALA A 17 -17.33 4.82 10.43
N ASP A 18 -17.67 3.73 9.75
CA ASP A 18 -19.05 3.40 9.39
C ASP A 18 -19.94 3.16 10.62
N GLY A 19 -19.36 2.63 11.70
CA GLY A 19 -20.05 2.46 12.98
C GLY A 19 -20.29 3.76 13.77
N LEU A 20 -19.68 4.89 13.36
CA LEU A 20 -19.82 6.18 14.03
C LEU A 20 -20.90 7.04 13.37
N ALA A 21 -21.57 7.86 14.19
CA ALA A 21 -22.50 8.87 13.70
C ALA A 21 -21.80 9.84 12.72
N LEU A 22 -22.55 10.37 11.75
CA LEU A 22 -22.01 11.23 10.68
C LEU A 22 -21.39 12.53 11.19
N ASN A 23 -21.83 13.03 12.35
CA ASN A 23 -21.31 14.23 12.98
C ASN A 23 -20.18 13.95 13.99
N ASN A 24 -19.74 12.69 14.11
CA ASN A 24 -18.70 12.33 15.05
C ASN A 24 -17.32 12.72 14.47
N PRO A 25 -16.52 13.56 15.16
CA PRO A 25 -15.19 13.93 14.69
C PRO A 25 -14.26 12.74 14.45
N GLY A 26 -14.39 11.67 15.25
CA GLY A 26 -13.63 10.43 15.10
C GLY A 26 -13.93 9.70 13.79
N ARG A 27 -15.11 9.90 13.19
CA ARG A 27 -15.44 9.36 11.86
C ARG A 27 -14.48 9.92 10.81
N PHE A 28 -14.31 11.25 10.78
CA PHE A 28 -13.42 11.92 9.84
C PHE A 28 -11.96 11.53 10.08
N GLN A 29 -11.52 11.49 11.34
CA GLN A 29 -10.15 11.05 11.69
C GLN A 29 -9.85 9.63 11.20
N LEU A 30 -10.81 8.71 11.32
CA LEU A 30 -10.66 7.34 10.84
C LEU A 30 -10.66 7.27 9.30
N MET A 31 -11.45 8.10 8.62
CA MET A 31 -11.44 8.19 7.16
C MET A 31 -10.09 8.73 6.65
N ASP A 32 -9.58 9.81 7.23
CA ASP A 32 -8.27 10.38 6.88
C ASP A 32 -7.15 9.34 7.08
N LEU A 33 -7.19 8.62 8.21
CA LEU A 33 -6.21 7.56 8.49
C LEU A 33 -6.32 6.39 7.49
N ALA A 34 -7.53 6.06 7.02
CA ALA A 34 -7.72 5.03 6.01
C ALA A 34 -7.11 5.46 4.67
N GLU A 35 -7.29 6.71 4.25
CA GLU A 35 -6.68 7.27 3.04
C GLU A 35 -5.16 7.23 3.11
N ASP A 36 -4.58 7.58 4.26
CA ASP A 36 -3.14 7.49 4.48
C ASP A 36 -2.60 6.08 4.31
N PHE A 37 -3.28 5.09 4.89
CA PHE A 37 -2.91 3.68 4.72
C PHE A 37 -3.04 3.22 3.26
N GLN A 38 -4.09 3.63 2.54
CA GLN A 38 -4.26 3.29 1.12
C GLN A 38 -3.15 3.89 0.25
N ARG A 39 -2.80 5.15 0.49
CA ARG A 39 -1.67 5.82 -0.17
C ARG A 39 -0.37 5.07 0.09
N ARG A 40 -0.11 4.69 1.35
CA ARG A 40 1.10 3.95 1.71
C ARG A 40 1.17 2.57 1.07
N ALA A 41 0.04 1.86 0.99
CA ALA A 41 -0.03 0.57 0.28
C ALA A 41 0.37 0.72 -1.19
N LYS A 42 -0.15 1.75 -1.86
CA LYS A 42 0.16 2.04 -3.26
C LYS A 42 1.64 2.39 -3.46
N GLU A 43 2.22 3.18 -2.56
CA GLU A 43 3.65 3.49 -2.58
C GLU A 43 4.51 2.22 -2.47
N LEU A 44 4.15 1.31 -1.56
CA LEU A 44 4.86 0.04 -1.37
C LEU A 44 4.72 -0.89 -2.58
N GLU A 45 3.54 -0.94 -3.22
CA GLU A 45 3.33 -1.72 -4.44
C GLU A 45 4.14 -1.18 -5.62
N ILE A 46 4.24 0.14 -5.76
CA ILE A 46 5.08 0.79 -6.78
C ILE A 46 6.55 0.45 -6.54
N GLU A 47 7.03 0.54 -5.30
CA GLU A 47 8.42 0.23 -4.98
C GLU A 47 8.74 -1.26 -5.24
N ALA A 48 7.85 -2.16 -4.82
CA ALA A 48 8.00 -3.59 -5.09
C ALA A 48 8.03 -3.88 -6.61
N ALA A 49 7.20 -3.21 -7.41
CA ALA A 49 7.21 -3.35 -8.87
C ALA A 49 8.51 -2.83 -9.51
N ARG A 50 9.06 -1.73 -9.00
CA ARG A 50 10.34 -1.18 -9.46
C ARG A 50 11.50 -2.12 -9.15
N ASP A 51 11.53 -2.68 -7.96
CA ASP A 51 12.56 -3.65 -7.56
C ASP A 51 12.48 -4.93 -8.40
N ALA A 52 11.28 -5.46 -8.64
CA ALA A 52 11.09 -6.62 -9.53
C ALA A 52 11.57 -6.33 -10.96
N THR A 53 11.28 -5.13 -11.49
CA THR A 53 11.72 -4.72 -12.82
C THR A 53 13.24 -4.60 -12.90
N ARG A 54 13.88 -3.99 -11.90
CA ARG A 54 15.33 -3.88 -11.80
C ARG A 54 16.00 -5.25 -11.72
N SER A 55 15.48 -6.13 -10.86
CA SER A 55 16.00 -7.49 -10.69
C SER A 55 15.95 -8.27 -12.02
N ASN A 56 14.83 -8.22 -12.73
CA ASN A 56 14.69 -8.86 -14.04
C ASN A 56 15.67 -8.31 -15.09
N ALA A 57 15.88 -6.99 -15.13
CA ALA A 57 16.85 -6.37 -16.05
C ALA A 57 18.29 -6.83 -15.76
N THR A 58 18.68 -6.94 -14.48
CA THR A 58 20.01 -7.44 -14.09
C THR A 58 20.21 -8.91 -14.46
N VAL A 59 19.17 -9.75 -14.31
CA VAL A 59 19.22 -11.17 -14.70
C VAL A 59 19.39 -11.32 -16.22
N MET A 60 18.62 -10.57 -17.03
CA MET A 60 18.72 -10.60 -18.49
C MET A 60 20.13 -10.21 -18.98
N GLN A 61 20.69 -9.13 -18.44
CA GLN A 61 22.04 -8.68 -18.81
C GLN A 61 23.15 -9.67 -18.41
N SER A 62 22.94 -10.43 -17.34
CA SER A 62 23.89 -11.47 -16.90
C SER A 62 23.87 -12.70 -17.82
N LEU A 63 22.73 -13.02 -18.42
CA LEU A 63 22.59 -14.14 -19.36
C LEU A 63 23.19 -13.83 -20.73
N GLU A 64 23.10 -12.58 -21.19
CA GLU A 64 23.69 -12.13 -22.47
C GLU A 64 25.22 -12.15 -22.45
N ASN A 65 25.85 -11.95 -21.30
CA ASN A 65 27.32 -11.92 -21.16
C ASN A 65 27.97 -13.31 -21.01
N VAL A 66 27.17 -14.38 -20.93
CA VAL A 66 27.65 -15.77 -20.77
C VAL A 66 27.55 -16.59 -22.07
N ALA A 67 26.96 -16.02 -23.13
CA ALA A 67 26.88 -16.60 -24.48
C ALA A 67 27.98 -16.05 -25.40
#